data_AF-A0A6G1MA00-F1
#
_entry.id   AF-A0A6G1MA00-F1
#
_cell.length_a   1.000
_cell.length_b   1.000
_cell.length_c   1.000
_cell.angle_alpha   90.00
_cell.angle_beta   90.00
_cell.angle_gamma   90.00
#
_symmetry.space_group_name_H-M   'P 1'
#
loop_
_entity.id
_entity.type
_entity.pdbx_description
1 polymer ?
#
loop_
_entity_poly.entity_id
_entity_poly.type
_entity_poly.pdbx_seq_one_letter_code
_entity_poly.pdbx_strand_id
1 'polypeptide(L)'
;MPYNWSLLSILGTWGISMGVHTYGVAVVNTSGRNVYFDNANPRNQWEELRTRLPPDVFARSQRAQAASDNGLEILGFWGLAVLAGNLAQLPIKSLNDHALIFLGSRVLYSILYVNISTLKLSALRSLVWGVGIAAISNLLWQSTVALNA
;
A
#
# COMPACT_ATOMS: atom_id res chain seq x y z
N MET A 1 22.20 -15.05 -15.34
CA MET A 1 20.75 -15.25 -15.13
C MET A 1 20.20 -14.03 -14.41
N PRO A 2 19.14 -13.36 -14.90
CA PRO A 2 18.51 -12.27 -14.16
C PRO A 2 17.96 -12.77 -12.82
N TYR A 3 18.13 -11.99 -11.75
CA TYR A 3 17.67 -12.34 -10.41
C TYR A 3 16.15 -12.14 -10.29
N ASN A 4 15.43 -13.16 -9.83
CA ASN A 4 13.99 -13.07 -9.56
C ASN A 4 13.77 -12.52 -8.15
N TRP A 5 13.33 -11.27 -8.06
CA TRP A 5 13.06 -10.59 -6.78
C TRP A 5 11.56 -10.47 -6.49
N SER A 6 10.69 -11.07 -7.31
CA SER A 6 9.24 -10.95 -7.17
C SER A 6 8.74 -11.33 -5.77
N LEU A 7 9.32 -12.35 -5.11
CA LEU A 7 8.96 -12.70 -3.72
C LEU A 7 9.31 -11.61 -2.71
N LEU A 8 10.41 -10.88 -2.93
CA LEU A 8 10.80 -9.74 -2.07
C LEU A 8 9.81 -8.58 -2.18
N SER A 9 9.06 -8.48 -3.27
CA SER A 9 8.02 -7.46 -3.41
C SER A 9 6.86 -7.63 -2.42
N ILE A 10 6.68 -8.83 -1.85
CA ILE A 10 5.71 -9.07 -0.77
C ILE A 10 6.16 -8.30 0.47
N LEU A 11 7.43 -8.45 0.87
CA LEU A 11 8.04 -7.68 1.96
C LEU A 11 8.07 -6.19 1.63
N GLY A 12 8.34 -5.83 0.37
CA GLY A 12 8.30 -4.43 -0.08
C GLY A 12 6.91 -3.80 0.10
N THR A 13 5.85 -4.53 -0.23
CA THR A 13 4.47 -4.05 -0.09
C THR A 13 4.08 -3.86 1.38
N TRP A 14 4.42 -4.83 2.23
CA TRP A 14 4.27 -4.70 3.67
C TRP A 14 5.05 -3.49 4.21
N GLY A 15 6.31 -3.34 3.80
CA GLY A 15 7.18 -2.25 4.21
C GLY A 15 6.66 -0.87 3.80
N ILE A 16 6.12 -0.72 2.59
CA ILE A 16 5.46 0.51 2.14
C ILE A 16 4.26 0.81 3.04
N SER A 17 3.39 -0.17 3.29
CA SER A 17 2.19 0.02 4.11
C SER A 17 2.55 0.45 5.53
N MET A 18 3.49 -0.25 6.16
CA MET A 18 3.99 0.10 7.49
C MET A 18 4.70 1.46 7.51
N GLY A 19 5.46 1.81 6.46
CA GLY A 19 6.10 3.12 6.33
C GLY A 19 5.10 4.27 6.28
N VAL A 20 3.92 4.06 5.69
CA VAL A 20 2.85 5.06 5.66
C VAL A 20 2.16 5.16 7.02
N HIS A 21 1.95 4.04 7.72
CA HIS A 21 1.46 4.06 9.11
C HIS A 21 2.42 4.83 10.03
N THR A 22 3.73 4.52 9.99
CA THR A 22 4.72 5.22 10.82
C THR A 22 4.82 6.71 10.48
N TYR A 23 4.63 7.10 9.21
CA TYR A 23 4.47 8.49 8.83
C TYR A 23 3.25 9.14 9.50
N GLY A 24 2.08 8.46 9.51
CA GLY A 24 0.88 8.94 10.19
C GLY A 24 1.08 9.16 11.69
N VAL A 25 1.77 8.23 12.36
CA VAL A 25 2.18 8.35 13.76
C VAL A 25 3.11 9.54 13.97
N ALA A 26 4.10 9.71 13.09
CA ALA A 26 5.04 10.84 13.16
C ALA A 26 4.32 12.19 13.00
N VAL A 27 3.33 12.29 12.12
CA VAL A 27 2.50 13.50 11.96
C VAL A 27 1.80 13.88 13.26
N VAL A 28 1.32 12.90 14.04
CA VAL A 28 0.71 13.17 15.37
C VAL A 28 1.77 13.63 16.35
N ASN A 29 2.84 12.84 16.52
CA ASN A 29 3.87 13.07 17.54
C ASN A 29 4.66 14.36 17.34
N THR A 30 4.77 14.84 16.10
CA THR A 30 5.51 16.07 15.75
C THR A 30 4.62 17.32 15.65
N SER A 31 3.34 17.22 16.05
CA SER A 31 2.36 18.32 15.94
C SER A 31 2.61 19.51 16.88
N GLY A 32 3.54 19.41 17.83
CA GLY A 32 3.88 20.47 18.79
C GLY A 32 2.81 20.74 19.85
N ARG A 33 1.83 19.85 20.02
CA ARG A 33 0.68 20.01 20.92
C ARG A 33 0.77 19.21 22.23
N ASN A 34 1.91 18.57 22.52
CA ASN A 34 2.02 17.54 23.59
C ASN A 34 0.96 16.43 23.44
N VAL A 35 0.63 16.09 22.19
CA VAL A 35 -0.26 15.00 21.81
C VAL A 35 0.60 13.94 21.15
N TYR A 36 0.51 12.72 21.65
CA TYR A 36 1.27 11.58 21.15
C TYR A 36 0.30 10.47 20.75
N PHE A 37 0.68 9.72 19.73
CA PHE A 37 -0.03 8.53 19.31
C PHE A 37 0.12 7.44 20.38
N ASP A 38 -1.00 6.92 20.87
CA ASP A 38 -1.04 5.84 21.84
C ASP A 38 -0.83 4.49 21.14
N ASN A 39 0.37 3.92 21.28
CA ASN A 39 0.69 2.59 20.75
C ASN A 39 0.09 1.45 21.59
N ALA A 40 -0.40 1.70 22.81
CA ALA A 40 -1.10 0.69 23.60
C ALA A 40 -2.55 0.52 23.12
N ASN A 41 -3.15 1.57 22.56
CA ASN A 41 -4.50 1.54 21.98
C ASN A 41 -4.55 2.17 20.56
N PRO A 42 -3.80 1.61 19.59
CA PRO A 42 -3.58 2.25 18.30
C PRO A 42 -4.85 2.44 17.47
N ARG A 43 -5.87 1.61 17.70
CA ARG A 43 -7.09 1.55 16.87
C ARG A 43 -8.25 2.39 17.40
N ASN A 44 -8.34 2.65 18.71
CA ASN A 44 -9.52 3.29 19.31
C ASN A 44 -9.29 4.75 19.77
N GLN A 45 -8.11 5.32 19.53
CA GLN A 45 -7.76 6.68 19.96
C GLN A 45 -8.25 7.81 19.04
N TRP A 46 -8.89 7.50 17.91
CA TRP A 46 -9.18 8.48 16.86
C TRP A 46 -10.12 9.61 17.29
N GLU A 47 -11.07 9.35 18.19
CA GLU A 47 -11.95 10.39 18.73
C GLU A 47 -11.15 11.38 19.58
N GLU A 48 -10.30 10.86 20.47
CA GLU A 48 -9.44 11.67 21.32
C GLU A 48 -8.49 12.53 20.47
N LEU A 49 -7.81 11.92 19.48
CA LEU A 49 -6.91 12.63 18.58
C LEU A 49 -7.64 13.73 17.79
N ARG A 50 -8.90 13.52 17.39
CA ARG A 50 -9.69 14.54 16.67
C ARG A 50 -9.92 15.79 17.51
N THR A 51 -10.17 15.62 18.81
CA THR A 51 -10.41 16.76 19.72
C THR A 51 -9.13 17.52 20.09
N ARG A 52 -7.96 16.84 20.04
CA ARG A 52 -6.68 17.39 20.52
C ARG A 52 -5.78 17.93 19.41
N LEU A 53 -5.98 17.52 18.16
CA LEU A 53 -5.13 17.91 17.02
C LEU A 53 -5.79 18.99 16.13
N PRO A 54 -4.99 19.81 15.44
CA PRO A 54 -5.49 20.63 14.34
C PRO A 54 -6.21 19.78 13.27
N PRO A 55 -7.30 20.26 12.66
CA PRO A 55 -8.09 19.49 11.70
C PRO A 55 -7.29 18.92 10.52
N ASP A 56 -6.31 19.68 10.01
CA ASP A 56 -5.44 19.27 8.90
C ASP A 56 -4.46 18.17 9.31
N VAL A 57 -3.88 18.27 10.52
CA VAL A 57 -2.97 17.27 11.09
C VAL A 57 -3.71 15.97 11.33
N PHE A 58 -4.89 16.04 11.97
CA PHE A 58 -5.76 14.88 12.20
C PHE A 58 -6.18 14.22 10.88
N ALA A 59 -6.67 15.00 9.92
CA ALA A 59 -7.11 14.46 8.65
C ALA A 59 -5.95 13.80 7.86
N ARG A 60 -4.74 14.35 7.96
CA ARG A 60 -3.55 13.78 7.32
C ARG A 60 -3.11 12.48 7.97
N SER A 61 -3.08 12.39 9.30
CA SER A 61 -2.75 11.14 9.99
C SER A 61 -3.79 10.05 9.74
N GLN A 62 -5.08 10.41 9.70
CA GLN A 62 -6.15 9.49 9.35
C GLN A 62 -6.04 8.98 7.91
N ARG A 63 -5.71 9.85 6.94
CA ARG A 63 -5.46 9.41 5.55
C ARG A 63 -4.24 8.49 5.45
N ALA A 64 -3.18 8.74 6.23
CA ALA A 64 -2.03 7.85 6.29
C ALA A 64 -2.40 6.47 6.86
N GLN A 65 -3.19 6.42 7.94
CA GLN A 65 -3.70 5.15 8.47
C GLN A 65 -4.52 4.39 7.41
N ALA A 66 -5.48 5.06 6.78
CA ALA A 66 -6.32 4.43 5.77
C ALA A 66 -5.52 3.92 4.55
N ALA A 67 -4.47 4.64 4.15
CA ALA A 67 -3.57 4.20 3.09
C ALA A 67 -2.74 2.96 3.48
N SER A 68 -2.26 2.90 4.73
CA SER A 68 -1.60 1.71 5.28
C SER A 68 -2.55 0.52 5.31
N ASP A 69 -3.76 0.70 5.83
CA ASP A 69 -4.76 -0.37 5.93
C ASP A 69 -5.09 -0.93 4.54
N ASN A 70 -5.30 -0.07 3.53
CA ASN A 70 -5.51 -0.51 2.15
C ASN A 70 -4.33 -1.33 1.60
N GLY A 71 -3.10 -0.94 1.92
CA GLY A 71 -1.89 -1.66 1.53
C GLY A 71 -1.81 -3.06 2.17
N LEU A 72 -2.24 -3.20 3.42
CA LEU A 72 -2.29 -4.48 4.14
C LEU A 72 -3.44 -5.38 3.65
N GLU A 73 -4.60 -4.81 3.31
CA GLU A 73 -5.74 -5.55 2.75
C GLU A 73 -5.40 -6.21 1.41
N ILE A 74 -4.65 -5.52 0.54
CA ILE A 74 -4.30 -6.04 -0.79
C ILE A 74 -3.08 -6.99 -0.76
N LEU A 75 -2.31 -7.00 0.34
CA LEU A 75 -1.07 -7.76 0.46
C LEU A 75 -1.28 -9.26 0.20
N GLY A 76 -2.37 -9.83 0.71
CA GLY A 76 -2.71 -11.24 0.52
C GLY A 76 -2.91 -11.61 -0.95
N PHE A 77 -3.69 -10.80 -1.69
CA PHE A 77 -3.92 -11.00 -3.12
C PHE A 77 -2.64 -10.89 -3.94
N TRP A 78 -1.79 -9.91 -3.63
CA TRP A 78 -0.50 -9.76 -4.30
C TRP A 78 0.43 -10.95 -4.02
N GLY A 79 0.54 -11.38 -2.76
CA GLY A 79 1.35 -12.53 -2.37
C GLY A 79 0.93 -13.81 -3.10
N LEU A 80 -0.38 -14.07 -3.18
CA LEU A 80 -0.92 -15.21 -3.92
C LEU A 80 -0.60 -15.15 -5.42
N ALA A 81 -0.72 -13.97 -6.05
CA ALA A 81 -0.40 -13.79 -7.47
C ALA A 81 1.09 -14.03 -7.77
N VAL A 82 1.98 -13.51 -6.94
CA VAL A 82 3.43 -13.75 -7.06
C VAL A 82 3.76 -15.23 -6.90
N LEU A 83 3.18 -15.90 -5.90
CA LEU A 83 3.37 -17.33 -5.68
C LEU A 83 2.86 -18.15 -6.87
N ALA A 84 1.65 -17.86 -7.36
CA ALA A 84 1.09 -18.52 -8.54
C ALA A 84 1.98 -18.37 -9.78
N GLY A 85 2.51 -17.16 -10.02
CA GLY A 85 3.41 -16.91 -11.16
C GLY A 85 4.74 -17.66 -11.05
N ASN A 86 5.29 -17.78 -9.83
CA ASN A 86 6.50 -18.57 -9.61
C ASN A 86 6.24 -20.08 -9.76
N LEU A 87 5.11 -20.59 -9.25
CA LEU A 87 4.70 -21.99 -9.40
C LEU A 87 4.43 -22.37 -10.86
N ALA A 88 3.83 -21.46 -11.62
CA ALA A 88 3.60 -21.58 -13.06
C ALA A 88 4.87 -21.38 -13.90
N GLN A 89 6.03 -21.18 -13.26
CA GLN A 89 7.33 -21.00 -13.90
C GLN A 89 7.34 -19.88 -14.96
N LEU A 90 6.61 -18.78 -14.70
CA LEU A 90 6.60 -17.63 -15.60
C LEU A 90 8.01 -17.05 -15.80
N PRO A 91 8.30 -16.42 -16.96
CA PRO A 91 9.59 -15.79 -17.19
C PRO A 91 9.95 -14.78 -16.10
N ILE A 92 11.20 -14.83 -15.62
CA ILE A 92 11.71 -13.92 -14.56
C ILE A 92 11.45 -12.45 -14.88
N LYS A 93 11.57 -12.06 -16.15
CA LYS A 93 11.26 -10.70 -16.60
C LYS A 93 9.80 -10.34 -16.31
N SER A 94 8.84 -11.21 -16.62
CA SER A 94 7.43 -10.97 -16.35
C SER A 94 7.17 -10.80 -14.86
N LEU A 95 7.72 -11.69 -14.02
CA LEU A 95 7.57 -11.63 -12.57
C LEU A 95 8.10 -10.32 -11.97
N ASN A 96 9.30 -9.90 -12.39
CA ASN A 96 9.92 -8.67 -11.91
C ASN A 96 9.22 -7.41 -12.42
N ASP A 97 8.75 -7.39 -13.67
CA ASP A 97 8.02 -6.24 -14.23
C ASP A 97 6.69 -6.02 -13.49
N HIS A 98 5.93 -7.08 -13.23
CA HIS A 98 4.71 -6.99 -12.44
C HIS A 98 4.98 -6.53 -11.01
N ALA A 99 6.04 -7.03 -10.39
CA ALA A 99 6.45 -6.59 -9.07
C ALA A 99 6.83 -5.10 -9.03
N LEU A 100 7.50 -4.60 -10.07
CA LEU A 100 7.87 -3.19 -10.18
C LEU A 100 6.64 -2.31 -10.36
N ILE A 101 5.72 -2.68 -11.27
CA ILE A 101 4.47 -1.96 -11.51
C ILE A 101 3.63 -1.93 -10.24
N PHE A 102 3.50 -3.07 -9.56
CA PHE A 102 2.71 -3.18 -8.35
C PHE A 102 3.29 -2.30 -7.23
N LEU A 103 4.58 -2.45 -6.89
CA LEU A 103 5.24 -1.64 -5.87
C LEU A 103 5.20 -0.14 -6.19
N GLY A 104 5.51 0.23 -7.44
CA GLY A 104 5.42 1.61 -7.91
C GLY A 104 4.02 2.19 -7.74
N SER A 105 2.98 1.41 -8.06
CA SER A 105 1.59 1.81 -7.81
C SER A 105 1.31 2.04 -6.33
N ARG A 106 1.85 1.21 -5.42
CA ARG A 106 1.63 1.33 -3.98
C ARG A 106 2.30 2.57 -3.40
N VAL A 107 3.53 2.86 -3.82
CA VAL A 107 4.24 4.08 -3.41
C VAL A 107 3.46 5.31 -3.88
N LEU A 108 3.14 5.39 -5.17
CA LEU A 108 2.44 6.54 -5.73
C LEU A 108 1.04 6.69 -5.11
N TYR A 109 0.28 5.59 -5.00
CA TYR A 109 -1.03 5.59 -4.36
C TYR A 109 -0.95 6.14 -2.94
N SER A 110 0.00 5.68 -2.13
CA SER A 110 0.15 6.12 -0.74
C SER A 110 0.47 7.61 -0.62
N ILE A 111 1.39 8.11 -1.45
CA ILE A 111 1.72 9.54 -1.51
C ILE A 111 0.48 10.37 -1.86
N LEU A 112 -0.25 9.95 -2.91
CA LEU A 112 -1.47 10.64 -3.33
C LEU A 112 -2.55 10.57 -2.25
N TYR A 113 -2.70 9.43 -1.57
CA TYR A 113 -3.70 9.23 -0.52
C TYR A 113 -3.49 10.18 0.65
N VAL A 114 -2.25 10.31 1.12
CA VAL A 114 -1.90 11.19 2.24
C VAL A 114 -2.13 12.66 1.89
N ASN A 115 -1.77 13.07 0.68
CA ASN A 115 -1.71 14.49 0.30
C ASN A 115 -3.00 15.04 -0.33
N ILE A 116 -3.81 14.19 -0.96
CA ILE A 116 -5.06 14.63 -1.62
C ILE A 116 -6.21 14.69 -0.62
N SER A 117 -6.67 15.91 -0.34
CA SER A 117 -7.84 16.19 0.51
C SER A 117 -9.12 16.48 -0.28
N THR A 118 -9.04 16.72 -1.59
CA THR A 118 -10.21 17.11 -2.40
C THR A 118 -10.82 15.91 -3.13
N LEU A 119 -12.15 15.98 -3.34
CA LEU A 119 -12.89 14.95 -4.08
C LEU A 119 -12.46 14.88 -5.55
N LYS A 120 -12.26 16.02 -6.22
CA LYS A 120 -11.90 16.04 -7.65
C LYS A 120 -10.58 15.31 -7.92
N LEU A 121 -9.57 15.53 -7.07
CA LEU A 121 -8.28 14.86 -7.21
C LEU A 121 -8.29 13.43 -6.68
N SER A 122 -9.35 12.99 -5.97
CA SER A 122 -9.42 11.63 -5.44
C SER A 122 -9.44 10.57 -6.53
N ALA A 123 -9.99 10.88 -7.71
CA ALA A 123 -10.02 9.99 -8.86
C ALA A 123 -8.62 9.51 -9.27
N LEU A 124 -7.58 10.35 -9.10
CA LEU A 124 -6.20 9.96 -9.39
C LEU A 124 -5.73 8.80 -8.49
N ARG A 125 -6.17 8.79 -7.22
CA ARG A 125 -5.87 7.69 -6.29
C ARG A 125 -6.50 6.39 -6.79
N SER A 126 -7.76 6.44 -7.22
CA SER A 126 -8.47 5.27 -7.76
C SER A 126 -7.84 4.75 -9.05
N LEU A 127 -7.39 5.64 -9.94
CA LEU A 127 -6.69 5.26 -11.17
C LEU A 127 -5.37 4.54 -10.87
N VAL A 128 -4.53 5.11 -10.00
CA VAL A 128 -3.25 4.48 -9.59
C VAL A 128 -3.50 3.17 -8.85
N TRP A 129 -4.55 3.12 -8.03
CA TRP A 129 -4.94 1.87 -7.36
C TRP A 129 -5.30 0.78 -8.38
N GLY A 130 -6.07 1.13 -9.41
CA GLY A 130 -6.48 0.24 -10.50
C GLY A 130 -5.30 -0.34 -11.29
N VAL A 131 -4.21 0.43 -11.46
CA VAL A 131 -2.97 -0.11 -12.07
C VAL A 131 -2.40 -1.27 -11.26
N GLY A 132 -2.40 -1.16 -9.93
CA GLY A 132 -1.95 -2.25 -9.06
C GLY A 132 -2.85 -3.49 -9.15
N ILE A 133 -4.17 -3.29 -9.23
CA ILE A 133 -5.13 -4.38 -9.44
C ILE A 133 -4.93 -5.04 -10.81
N ALA A 134 -4.72 -4.25 -11.86
CA ALA A 134 -4.45 -4.78 -13.18
C ALA A 134 -3.16 -5.63 -13.20
N ALA A 135 -2.12 -5.23 -12.46
CA ALA A 135 -0.90 -6.02 -12.32
C ALA A 135 -1.16 -7.37 -11.61
N ILE A 136 -1.93 -7.39 -10.51
CA ILE A 136 -2.34 -8.63 -9.84
C ILE A 136 -3.10 -9.54 -10.80
N SER A 137 -4.15 -9.02 -11.43
CA SER A 137 -5.04 -9.78 -12.30
C SER A 137 -4.32 -10.32 -13.53
N ASN A 138 -3.44 -9.52 -14.15
CA ASN A 138 -2.69 -9.96 -15.32
C ASN A 138 -1.68 -11.05 -14.96
N LEU A 139 -1.01 -10.96 -13.82
CA LEU A 139 -0.09 -11.99 -13.37
C LEU A 139 -0.80 -13.32 -13.11
N LEU A 140 -1.96 -13.29 -12.44
CA LEU A 140 -2.79 -14.49 -12.23
C LEU A 140 -3.30 -15.09 -13.55
N TRP A 141 -3.71 -14.24 -14.50
CA TRP A 141 -4.11 -14.69 -15.83
C TRP A 141 -2.97 -15.42 -16.54
N GLN A 142 -1.77 -14.82 -16.59
CA GLN A 142 -0.59 -15.45 -17.19
C GLN A 142 -0.26 -16.79 -16.51
N SER A 143 -0.34 -16.83 -15.17
CA SER A 143 -0.10 -18.05 -14.39
C SER A 143 -1.09 -19.16 -14.78
N THR A 144 -2.37 -18.81 -14.93
CA THR A 144 -3.42 -19.76 -15.33
C THR A 144 -3.16 -20.32 -16.71
N VAL A 145 -2.81 -19.48 -17.69
CA VAL A 145 -2.49 -19.93 -19.05
C VAL A 145 -1.30 -20.88 -19.05
N ALA A 146 -0.23 -20.55 -18.31
CA ALA A 146 0.98 -21.37 -18.26
C ALA A 146 0.76 -22.74 -17.58
N LEU A 147 -0.13 -22.84 -16.59
CA LEU A 147 -0.45 -24.10 -15.91
C LEU A 147 -1.34 -25.05 -16.74
N ASN A 148 -1.99 -24.54 -17.80
CA ASN A 148 -2.89 -25.31 -18.66
C ASN A 148 -2.31 -25.54 -20.07
N ALA A 149 -1.05 -25.18 -20.30
CA ALA A 149 -0.31 -25.42 -21.54
C ALA A 149 0.47 -26.74 -21.47
#